data_AF-A0A2N6A964-F1
#
_entry.id   AF-A0A2N6A964-F1
#
_cell.length_a   1.000
_cell.length_b   1.000
_cell.length_c   1.000
_cell.angle_alpha   90.00
_cell.angle_beta   90.00
_cell.angle_gamma   90.00
#
_symmetry.space_group_name_H-M   'P 1'
#
loop_
_entity.id
_entity.type
_entity.pdbx_description
1 polymer ?
#
loop_
_entity_poly.entity_id
_entity_poly.type
_entity_poly.pdbx_seq_one_letter_code
_entity_poly.pdbx_strand_id
1 'polypeptide(L)'
;MIKVWETCFPHNYFKIINLTYKNMTNQNNQPQKKEIKIADNIPGAEYSNAMQVNHNKDEFQLVFLNIFGGSGRVAGKIVTSPGHYKRMIMAMQDNLNKYEDNFGEIKEASAPEKEIGFK
;
A
#
# COMPACT_ATOMS: atom_id res chain seq x y z
N MET A 1 12.93 34.93 -12.37
CA MET A 1 11.54 34.45 -12.18
C MET A 1 11.50 32.97 -12.51
N ILE A 2 11.24 32.17 -11.47
CA ILE A 2 10.71 30.80 -11.39
C ILE A 2 11.03 29.86 -12.56
N LYS A 3 11.96 28.93 -12.30
CA LYS A 3 12.18 27.70 -13.06
C LYS A 3 11.05 26.73 -12.75
N VAL A 4 10.33 26.31 -13.78
CA VAL A 4 9.38 25.18 -13.73
C VAL A 4 10.20 23.89 -13.68
N TRP A 5 9.95 23.05 -12.68
CA TRP A 5 10.58 21.75 -12.53
C TRP A 5 9.69 20.72 -13.22
N GLU A 6 10.01 20.37 -14.47
CA GLU A 6 9.45 19.18 -15.12
C GLU A 6 10.25 17.97 -14.66
N THR A 7 9.74 17.23 -13.68
CA THR A 7 10.26 15.89 -13.41
C THR A 7 9.74 14.89 -14.42
N CYS A 8 10.69 14.38 -15.20
CA CYS A 8 10.69 13.06 -15.81
C CYS A 8 10.16 11.99 -14.86
N PHE A 9 9.17 11.22 -15.31
CA PHE A 9 9.14 9.78 -15.03
C PHE A 9 8.78 9.04 -16.32
N PRO A 10 9.76 8.40 -16.98
CA PRO A 10 9.49 7.57 -18.14
C PRO A 10 8.66 6.35 -17.72
N HIS A 11 7.69 6.03 -18.58
CA HIS A 11 6.98 4.76 -18.59
C HIS A 11 7.98 3.60 -18.55
N ASN A 12 7.69 2.60 -17.70
CA ASN A 12 8.25 1.23 -17.62
C ASN A 12 8.99 0.89 -16.32
N TYR A 13 8.20 0.58 -15.29
CA TYR A 13 8.63 -0.32 -14.23
C TYR A 13 7.59 -1.42 -14.03
N PHE A 14 7.44 -2.28 -15.04
CA PHE A 14 6.81 -3.59 -14.92
C PHE A 14 7.81 -4.65 -15.38
N LYS A 15 8.79 -4.94 -14.54
CA LYS A 15 9.69 -6.09 -14.73
C LYS A 15 9.33 -7.13 -13.67
N ILE A 16 8.41 -8.03 -14.05
CA ILE A 16 7.99 -9.18 -13.26
C ILE A 16 9.20 -10.10 -13.09
N ILE A 17 9.59 -10.32 -11.83
CA ILE A 17 10.68 -11.21 -11.43
C ILE A 17 10.16 -12.65 -11.63
N ASN A 18 10.61 -13.32 -12.69
CA ASN A 18 10.40 -14.75 -12.87
C ASN A 18 11.36 -15.52 -11.95
N LEU A 19 10.87 -15.96 -10.79
CA LEU A 19 11.56 -16.96 -9.98
C LEU A 19 11.05 -18.36 -10.36
N THR A 20 11.94 -19.10 -11.01
CA THR A 20 11.77 -20.49 -11.46
C THR A 20 11.50 -21.42 -10.26
N TYR A 21 10.24 -21.80 -10.05
CA TYR A 21 9.91 -22.97 -9.22
C TYR A 21 9.86 -24.22 -10.10
N LYS A 22 10.87 -25.09 -9.96
CA LYS A 22 10.91 -26.41 -10.58
C LYS A 22 10.10 -27.38 -9.72
N ASN A 23 8.84 -27.58 -10.04
CA ASN A 23 8.05 -28.67 -9.47
C ASN A 23 7.60 -29.61 -10.59
N MET A 24 8.08 -30.85 -10.49
CA MET A 24 7.75 -31.95 -11.38
C MET A 24 6.61 -32.72 -10.73
N THR A 25 5.39 -32.58 -11.25
CA THR A 25 4.45 -33.68 -11.59
C THR A 25 3.18 -33.10 -12.22
N ASN A 26 2.74 -33.77 -13.27
CA ASN A 26 1.64 -33.41 -14.16
C ASN A 26 0.31 -33.18 -13.43
N GLN A 27 -0.36 -32.06 -13.73
CA GLN A 27 -1.76 -32.02 -14.13
C GLN A 27 -2.05 -30.70 -14.83
N ASN A 28 -2.82 -30.79 -15.90
CA ASN A 28 -3.15 -29.76 -16.88
C ASN A 28 -3.92 -28.58 -16.23
N ASN A 29 -3.21 -27.66 -15.59
CA ASN A 29 -3.77 -26.42 -15.08
C ASN A 29 -3.06 -25.27 -15.78
N GLN A 30 -3.62 -24.83 -16.92
CA GLN A 30 -3.25 -23.53 -17.46
C GLN A 30 -3.44 -22.49 -16.35
N PRO A 31 -2.46 -21.63 -16.05
CA PRO A 31 -2.65 -20.57 -15.08
C PRO A 31 -3.73 -19.66 -15.65
N GLN A 32 -4.95 -19.80 -15.15
CA GLN A 32 -6.02 -18.85 -15.45
C GLN A 32 -5.52 -17.50 -14.95
N LYS A 33 -5.10 -16.66 -15.89
CA LYS A 33 -4.72 -15.27 -15.66
C LYS A 33 -5.98 -14.59 -15.14
N LYS A 34 -6.11 -14.53 -13.81
CA LYS A 34 -7.19 -13.79 -13.15
C LYS A 34 -6.96 -12.32 -13.49
N GLU A 35 -7.66 -11.85 -14.51
CA GLU A 35 -7.70 -10.45 -14.85
C GLU A 35 -8.45 -9.73 -13.73
N ILE A 36 -7.71 -8.96 -12.93
CA ILE A 36 -8.29 -8.15 -11.87
C ILE A 36 -8.97 -6.96 -12.57
N LYS A 37 -10.30 -7.02 -12.68
CA LYS A 37 -11.09 -5.89 -13.17
C LYS A 37 -11.07 -4.79 -12.12
N ILE A 38 -10.50 -3.65 -12.46
CA ILE A 38 -10.60 -2.44 -11.65
C ILE A 38 -12.04 -1.94 -11.82
N ALA A 39 -12.73 -1.67 -10.73
CA ALA A 39 -14.07 -1.09 -10.80
C ALA A 39 -13.98 0.32 -11.40
N ASP A 40 -14.87 0.65 -12.34
CA ASP A 40 -14.83 1.91 -13.10
C ASP A 40 -14.93 3.17 -12.21
N ASN A 41 -15.35 3.01 -10.95
CA ASN A 41 -15.52 4.08 -9.97
C ASN A 41 -14.27 4.35 -9.11
N ILE A 42 -13.13 3.69 -9.37
CA ILE A 42 -11.86 3.99 -8.70
C ILE A 42 -10.99 4.81 -9.67
N PRO A 43 -11.02 6.15 -9.59
CA PRO A 43 -10.16 6.99 -10.41
C PRO A 43 -8.70 6.87 -9.95
N GLY A 44 -7.99 5.86 -10.46
CA GLY A 44 -6.55 5.70 -10.21
C GLY A 44 -6.19 5.51 -8.74
N ALA A 45 -5.02 6.04 -8.35
CA ALA A 45 -4.52 5.98 -6.98
C ALA A 45 -4.97 7.18 -6.16
N GLU A 46 -5.34 6.94 -4.90
CA GLU A 46 -5.73 7.99 -3.96
C GLU A 46 -4.65 8.24 -2.91
N TYR A 47 -4.41 9.51 -2.57
CA TYR A 47 -3.41 9.91 -1.58
C TYR A 47 -4.01 9.97 -0.16
N SER A 48 -3.27 9.43 0.82
CA SER A 48 -3.56 9.55 2.25
C SER A 48 -2.29 9.89 3.04
N ASN A 49 -2.40 10.75 4.05
CA ASN A 49 -1.29 11.11 4.94
C ASN A 49 -1.43 10.53 6.35
N ALA A 50 -2.56 9.89 6.67
CA ALA A 50 -2.79 9.22 7.93
C ALA A 50 -3.57 7.91 7.71
N MET A 51 -3.35 6.95 8.62
CA MET A 51 -4.11 5.70 8.67
C MET A 51 -4.54 5.45 10.11
N GLN A 52 -5.81 5.12 10.30
CA GLN A 52 -6.35 4.61 11.55
C GLN A 52 -6.65 3.12 11.40
N VAL A 53 -6.19 2.31 12.35
CA VAL A 53 -6.48 0.88 12.40
C VAL A 53 -7.31 0.57 13.63
N ASN A 54 -8.49 0.01 13.42
CA ASN A 54 -9.38 -0.49 14.47
C ASN A 54 -9.60 -2.00 14.25
N HIS A 55 -9.91 -2.75 15.31
CA HIS A 55 -10.16 -4.18 15.18
C HIS A 55 -11.10 -4.72 16.27
N ASN A 56 -11.73 -5.85 15.96
CA ASN A 56 -12.38 -6.73 16.92
C ASN A 56 -11.90 -8.18 16.67
N LYS A 57 -12.58 -9.18 17.24
CA LYS A 57 -12.19 -10.60 17.09
C LYS A 57 -12.37 -11.13 15.67
N ASP A 58 -13.28 -10.56 14.90
CA ASP A 58 -13.72 -11.08 13.60
C ASP A 58 -13.20 -10.24 12.42
N GLU A 59 -12.89 -8.96 12.65
CA GLU A 59 -12.47 -8.03 11.61
C GLU A 59 -11.44 -6.99 12.06
N PHE A 60 -10.67 -6.53 11.07
CA PHE A 60 -9.79 -5.37 11.10
C PHE A 60 -10.34 -4.33 10.12
N GLN A 61 -10.37 -3.08 10.55
CA GLN A 61 -10.77 -1.93 9.75
C GLN A 61 -9.58 -0.99 9.61
N LEU A 62 -9.16 -0.76 8.37
CA LEU A 62 -8.12 0.20 8.01
C LEU A 62 -8.80 1.40 7.36
N VAL A 63 -8.69 2.57 7.96
CA VAL A 63 -9.24 3.82 7.45
C VAL A 63 -8.10 4.75 7.08
N PHE A 64 -7.98 5.03 5.78
CA PHE A 64 -7.02 5.97 5.24
C PHE A 64 -7.64 7.35 5.19
N LEU A 65 -6.95 8.34 5.73
CA LEU A 65 -7.41 9.70 5.90
C LEU A 65 -6.48 10.67 5.19
N ASN A 66 -7.06 11.71 4.64
CA ASN A 66 -6.32 12.89 4.21
C ASN A 66 -6.74 14.05 5.12
N ILE A 67 -5.85 14.42 6.02
CA ILE A 67 -6.06 15.46 7.03
C ILE A 67 -5.25 16.69 6.62
N PHE A 68 -5.92 17.84 6.49
CA PHE A 68 -5.27 19.10 6.17
C PHE A 68 -5.81 20.22 7.07
N GLY A 69 -4.95 20.76 7.93
CA GLY A 69 -5.37 21.73 8.95
C GLY A 69 -6.36 21.13 9.95
N GLY A 70 -7.52 21.76 10.12
CA GLY A 70 -8.58 21.34 11.05
C GLY A 70 -9.65 20.42 10.45
N SER A 71 -9.56 20.09 9.16
CA SER A 71 -10.52 19.21 8.48
C SER A 71 -9.81 18.04 7.81
N GLY A 72 -10.58 16.99 7.53
CA GLY A 72 -10.07 15.82 6.85
C GLY A 72 -11.17 15.07 6.13
N ARG A 73 -10.77 14.22 5.19
CA ARG A 73 -11.66 13.34 4.43
C ARG A 73 -11.16 11.90 4.46
N VAL A 74 -12.08 10.95 4.33
CA VAL A 74 -11.74 9.54 4.15
C VAL A 74 -11.25 9.35 2.71
N ALA A 75 -10.00 8.92 2.58
CA ALA A 75 -9.38 8.54 1.31
C ALA A 75 -9.65 7.07 0.96
N GLY A 76 -9.92 6.23 1.96
CA GLY A 76 -10.27 4.85 1.71
C GLY A 76 -10.59 4.10 2.99
N LYS A 77 -11.38 3.04 2.89
CA LYS A 77 -11.67 2.13 4.00
C LYS A 77 -11.62 0.70 3.52
N ILE A 78 -10.83 -0.12 4.20
CA ILE A 78 -10.72 -1.56 3.94
C ILE A 78 -11.12 -2.29 5.22
N VAL A 79 -12.02 -3.27 5.08
CA VAL A 79 -12.38 -4.19 6.16
C VAL A 79 -11.90 -5.59 5.76
N THR A 80 -11.22 -6.27 6.66
CA THR A 80 -10.60 -7.57 6.38
C THR A 80 -10.62 -8.46 7.62
N SER A 81 -10.46 -9.77 7.45
CA SER A 81 -10.37 -10.69 8.59
C SER A 81 -8.96 -10.69 9.19
N PRO A 82 -8.79 -11.06 10.48
CA PRO A 82 -7.48 -11.10 11.14
C PRO A 82 -6.43 -11.93 10.39
N GLY A 83 -6.84 -13.07 9.82
CA GLY A 83 -5.94 -13.95 9.04
C GLY A 83 -5.49 -13.33 7.71
N HIS A 84 -6.32 -12.51 7.07
CA HIS A 84 -5.92 -11.75 5.89
C HIS A 84 -5.03 -10.57 6.27
N TYR A 85 -5.35 -9.86 7.35
CA TYR A 85 -4.53 -8.76 7.85
C TYR A 85 -3.09 -9.19 8.15
N LYS A 86 -2.91 -10.34 8.82
CA LYS A 86 -1.56 -10.89 9.06
C LYS A 86 -0.78 -11.15 7.77
N ARG A 87 -1.43 -11.70 6.74
CA ARG A 87 -0.81 -11.92 5.43
C ARG A 87 -0.45 -10.61 4.74
N MET A 88 -1.27 -9.57 4.87
CA MET A 88 -0.97 -8.24 4.33
C MET A 88 0.29 -7.65 4.98
N ILE A 89 0.42 -7.71 6.31
CA ILE A 89 1.61 -7.21 7.02
C ILE A 89 2.87 -7.92 6.53
N MET A 90 2.85 -9.25 6.44
CA MET A 90 4.02 -10.02 5.96
C MET A 90 4.43 -9.59 4.54
N ALA A 91 3.46 -9.48 3.64
CA ALA A 91 3.73 -9.05 2.26
C ALA A 91 4.23 -7.60 2.18
N MET A 92 3.70 -6.70 3.03
CA MET A 92 4.15 -5.31 3.09
C MET A 92 5.58 -5.21 3.60
N GLN A 93 5.94 -5.94 4.65
CA GLN A 93 7.30 -5.98 5.19
C GLN A 93 8.29 -6.52 4.15
N ASP A 94 7.95 -7.63 3.49
CA ASP A 94 8.82 -8.20 2.45
C ASP A 94 9.04 -7.23 1.29
N ASN A 95 8.02 -6.46 0.90
CA ASN A 95 8.15 -5.46 -0.15
C ASN A 95 8.93 -4.23 0.31
N LEU A 96 8.79 -3.82 1.57
CA LEU A 96 9.57 -2.73 2.16
C LEU A 96 11.06 -3.09 2.17
N ASN A 97 11.42 -4.27 2.67
CA ASN A 97 12.81 -4.73 2.70
C ASN A 97 13.42 -4.74 1.28
N LYS A 98 12.68 -5.27 0.29
CA LYS A 98 13.12 -5.25 -1.12
C LYS A 98 13.28 -3.85 -1.67
N TYR A 99 12.47 -2.89 -1.24
CA TYR A 99 12.61 -1.51 -1.63
C TYR A 99 13.90 -0.93 -1.04
N GLU A 100 14.15 -1.12 0.24
CA GLU A 100 15.34 -0.61 0.93
C GLU A 100 16.64 -1.21 0.38
N ASP A 101 16.64 -2.50 0.04
CA ASP A 101 17.78 -3.16 -0.62
C ASP A 101 18.16 -2.49 -1.95
N ASN A 102 17.18 -1.92 -2.67
CA ASN A 102 17.38 -1.33 -3.99
C ASN A 102 17.58 0.19 -3.97
N PHE A 103 16.96 0.90 -3.02
CA PHE A 103 16.90 2.37 -2.99
C PHE A 103 17.52 3.00 -1.75
N GLY A 104 17.94 2.19 -0.77
CA GLY A 104 18.46 2.62 0.52
C GLY A 104 17.39 2.70 1.60
N GLU A 105 17.85 2.78 2.86
CA GLU A 105 17.02 2.79 4.06
C GLU A 105 16.07 3.98 4.11
N ILE A 106 14.81 3.72 4.46
CA ILE A 106 13.81 4.77 4.63
C ILE A 106 13.99 5.40 6.00
N LYS A 107 14.18 6.72 6.03
CA LYS A 107 14.12 7.47 7.28
C LYS A 107 12.68 7.48 7.78
N GLU A 108 12.44 6.95 8.98
CA GLU A 108 11.14 7.02 9.61
C GLU A 108 10.65 8.48 9.68
N ALA A 109 9.45 8.73 9.15
CA ALA A 109 8.80 10.01 9.38
C ALA A 109 8.38 10.06 10.85
N SER A 110 8.91 11.02 11.60
CA SER A 110 8.47 11.27 12.97
C SER A 110 6.95 11.42 12.99
N ALA A 111 6.26 10.63 13.80
CA ALA A 111 4.83 10.81 14.02
C ALA A 111 4.56 12.28 14.39
N PRO A 112 3.49 12.92 13.90
CA PRO A 112 3.16 14.27 14.34
C PRO A 112 2.93 14.25 15.85
N GLU A 113 3.83 14.87 16.61
CA GLU A 113 3.68 15.10 18.05
C GLU A 113 2.42 15.94 18.26
N LYS A 114 1.29 15.29 18.57
CA LYS A 114 0.15 15.97 19.15
C LYS A 114 0.41 16.14 20.64
N GLU A 115 1.11 17.22 21.00
CA GLU A 115 0.94 17.82 22.32
C GLU A 115 -0.49 18.40 22.37
N ILE A 116 -1.46 17.58 22.79
CA ILE A 116 -2.77 18.09 23.16
C ILE A 116 -2.61 18.68 24.57
N GLY A 117 -2.15 19.92 24.63
CA GLY A 117 -2.10 20.70 25.85
C GLY A 117 -3.52 20.97 26.35
N PHE A 118 -3.95 20.20 27.34
CA PHE A 118 -5.04 20.61 28.22
C PHE A 118 -4.42 21.20 29.49
N LYS A 119 -4.55 22.52 29.65
CA LYS A 119 -4.56 23.18 30.96
C LYS A 119 -6.00 23.56 31.29
#